data_AF-A0A0L1BL86-F1
#
_entry.id   AF-A0A0L1BL86-F1
#
_cell.length_a   1.000
_cell.length_b   1.000
_cell.length_c   1.000
_cell.angle_alpha   90.00
_cell.angle_beta   90.00
_cell.angle_gamma   90.00
#
_symmetry.space_group_name_H-M   'P 1'
#
loop_
_entity.id
_entity.type
_entity.pdbx_description
1 polymer ?
#
loop_
_entity_poly.entity_id
_entity_poly.type
_entity_poly.pdbx_seq_one_letter_code
_entity_poly.pdbx_strand_id
1 'polypeptide(L)'
;MIRTGILFLVGLLLTGCNANQMTAKKVGGLKVNNIKSVESVASDKLNDIEKMERCRRELEALKRIDIRIYNQRKVEFDRVMQGADIYSGVRSDVRASTQDAVDAYYRYRVDKMCADISKDVLDRLSDRAR
;
A
#
# COMPACT_ATOMS: atom_id res chain seq x y z
N MET A 1 17.77 52.50 -25.74
CA MET A 1 17.46 52.70 -24.31
C MET A 1 16.00 52.36 -24.07
N ILE A 2 15.74 51.53 -23.06
CA ILE A 2 14.46 51.16 -22.40
C ILE A 2 13.50 50.25 -23.21
N ARG A 3 13.27 49.05 -22.66
CA ARG A 3 11.93 48.51 -22.26
C ARG A 3 12.13 47.10 -21.69
N THR A 4 12.58 46.96 -20.44
CA THR A 4 11.75 46.60 -19.28
C THR A 4 10.48 45.82 -19.61
N GLY A 5 10.55 44.51 -19.31
CA GLY A 5 9.55 43.78 -18.54
C GLY A 5 8.28 43.35 -19.27
N ILE A 6 7.98 42.05 -19.18
CA ILE A 6 6.80 41.56 -18.47
C ILE A 6 6.97 40.03 -18.31
N LEU A 7 6.98 39.63 -17.04
CA LEU A 7 6.99 38.26 -16.54
C LEU A 7 5.52 37.78 -16.56
N PHE A 8 5.13 36.90 -17.48
CA PHE A 8 3.80 36.28 -17.45
C PHE A 8 3.87 34.94 -16.70
N LEU A 9 3.66 35.03 -15.39
CA LEU A 9 3.30 33.91 -14.52
C LEU A 9 1.77 33.78 -14.56
N VAL A 10 1.25 32.89 -15.40
CA VAL A 10 -0.18 32.52 -15.39
C VAL A 10 -0.30 31.19 -14.65
N GLY A 11 -0.57 31.28 -13.35
CA GLY A 11 -1.04 30.15 -12.55
C GLY A 11 -2.50 29.86 -12.88
N LEU A 12 -2.76 28.73 -13.53
CA LEU A 12 -4.10 28.16 -13.59
C LEU A 12 -4.41 27.53 -12.22
N LEU A 13 -5.13 28.28 -11.38
CA LEU A 13 -5.78 27.73 -10.20
C LEU A 13 -7.03 26.96 -10.66
N LEU A 14 -6.94 25.63 -10.63
CA LEU A 14 -8.09 24.73 -10.70
C LEU A 14 -8.86 24.84 -9.38
N THR A 15 -9.82 25.76 -9.29
CA THR A 15 -10.81 25.77 -8.21
C THR A 15 -11.85 24.70 -8.48
N GLY A 16 -11.76 23.57 -7.78
CA GLY A 16 -12.76 22.53 -7.81
C GLY A 16 -12.94 21.90 -6.44
N CYS A 17 -13.92 22.35 -5.67
CA CYS A 17 -14.58 21.53 -4.66
C CYS A 17 -16.02 22.02 -4.47
N ASN A 18 -16.97 21.20 -4.91
CA ASN A 18 -18.39 21.40 -4.72
C ASN A 18 -18.76 20.94 -3.30
N ALA A 19 -19.02 21.89 -2.40
CA ALA A 19 -19.49 21.62 -1.06
C ALA A 19 -21.01 21.36 -1.12
N ASN A 20 -21.39 20.08 -1.16
CA ASN A 20 -22.79 19.69 -1.03
C ASN A 20 -23.36 20.15 0.31
N GLN A 21 -24.36 21.02 0.18
CA GLN A 21 -25.28 21.49 1.20
C GLN A 21 -26.09 20.32 1.75
N MET A 22 -25.92 20.00 3.04
CA MET A 22 -26.86 19.20 3.82
C MET A 22 -27.26 20.02 5.05
N THR A 23 -28.50 20.50 5.01
CA THR A 23 -29.17 21.21 6.10
C THR A 23 -29.48 20.25 7.26
N ALA A 24 -28.90 20.55 8.42
CA ALA A 24 -29.40 20.42 9.79
C ALA A 24 -30.26 19.20 10.21
N LYS A 25 -29.72 18.41 11.17
CA LYS A 25 -30.47 17.99 12.36
C LYS A 25 -29.56 17.96 13.60
N LYS A 26 -30.05 18.59 14.68
CA LYS A 26 -29.37 18.85 15.96
C LYS A 26 -29.60 17.70 16.96
N VAL A 27 -28.66 17.61 17.91
CA VAL A 27 -28.71 17.03 19.27
C VAL A 27 -28.35 15.54 19.43
N GLY A 28 -27.27 15.28 20.17
CA GLY A 28 -27.04 14.00 20.84
C GLY A 28 -25.61 13.80 21.34
N GLY A 29 -25.31 14.33 22.53
CA GLY A 29 -24.37 13.83 23.54
C GLY A 29 -23.05 13.13 23.15
N LEU A 30 -21.96 13.66 23.71
CA LEU A 30 -20.66 12.99 23.84
C LEU A 30 -20.79 11.49 24.17
N LYS A 31 -20.26 10.63 23.31
CA LYS A 31 -19.61 9.39 23.74
C LYS A 31 -18.13 9.48 23.38
N VAL A 32 -17.32 9.68 24.42
CA VAL A 32 -15.88 9.50 24.35
C VAL A 32 -15.62 8.02 24.01
N ASN A 33 -15.00 7.82 22.87
CA ASN A 33 -14.57 6.54 22.34
C ASN A 33 -13.43 5.97 23.19
N ASN A 34 -13.60 4.78 23.76
CA ASN A 34 -12.47 3.91 24.08
C ASN A 34 -12.89 2.46 24.27
N ILE A 35 -13.21 1.77 23.18
CA ILE A 35 -13.03 0.33 23.07
C ILE A 35 -12.48 0.08 21.67
N LYS A 36 -11.15 0.04 21.53
CA LYS A 36 -10.50 -0.51 20.34
C LYS A 36 -10.88 -1.99 20.31
N SER A 37 -11.86 -2.31 19.48
CA SER A 37 -12.47 -3.64 19.41
C SER A 37 -11.43 -4.66 18.99
N VAL A 38 -11.36 -5.75 19.75
CA VAL A 38 -10.59 -6.96 19.41
C VAL A 38 -11.00 -7.50 18.01
N GLU A 39 -12.21 -7.15 17.56
CA GLU A 39 -12.74 -7.41 16.23
C GLU A 39 -11.95 -6.74 15.09
N SER A 40 -11.39 -5.54 15.31
CA SER A 40 -10.61 -4.83 14.28
C SER A 40 -9.32 -5.55 13.91
N VAL A 41 -8.61 -6.12 14.89
CA VAL A 41 -7.33 -6.81 14.66
C VAL A 41 -7.53 -8.14 13.95
N ALA A 42 -8.59 -8.87 14.28
CA ALA A 42 -8.93 -10.12 13.59
C ALA A 42 -9.35 -9.86 12.14
N SER A 43 -10.17 -8.82 11.91
CA SER A 43 -10.57 -8.38 10.57
C SER A 43 -9.38 -7.94 9.72
N ASP A 44 -8.46 -7.16 10.30
CA ASP A 44 -7.23 -6.73 9.62
C ASP A 44 -6.35 -7.92 9.22
N LYS A 45 -6.20 -8.93 10.10
CA LYS A 45 -5.46 -10.15 9.77
C LYS A 45 -6.09 -10.97 8.64
N LEU A 46 -7.43 -11.08 8.61
CA LEU A 46 -8.14 -11.77 7.53
C LEU A 46 -7.93 -11.05 6.19
N ASN A 47 -7.96 -9.72 6.19
CA ASN A 47 -7.67 -8.89 5.02
C ASN A 47 -6.22 -9.10 4.52
N ASP A 48 -5.25 -9.16 5.44
CA ASP A 48 -3.84 -9.36 5.09
C ASP A 48 -3.58 -10.74 4.47
N ILE A 49 -4.26 -11.79 4.95
CA ILE A 49 -4.22 -13.14 4.32
C ILE A 49 -4.77 -13.07 2.89
N GLU A 50 -5.92 -12.43 2.68
CA GLU A 50 -6.51 -12.32 1.35
C GLU A 50 -5.61 -11.54 0.37
N LYS A 51 -5.04 -10.41 0.82
CA LYS A 51 -4.07 -9.62 0.04
C LYS A 51 -2.86 -10.46 -0.35
N MET A 52 -2.30 -11.23 0.58
CA MET A 52 -1.16 -12.10 0.29
C MET A 52 -1.49 -13.21 -0.71
N GLU A 53 -2.65 -13.84 -0.60
CA GLU A 53 -3.07 -14.84 -1.58
C GLU A 53 -3.31 -14.23 -2.97
N ARG A 54 -3.86 -13.02 -3.05
CA ARG A 54 -3.98 -12.28 -4.32
C ARG A 54 -2.61 -12.00 -4.92
N CYS A 55 -1.70 -11.44 -4.13
CA CYS A 55 -0.33 -11.15 -4.51
C CYS A 55 0.41 -12.40 -5.04
N ARG A 56 0.26 -13.54 -4.37
CA ARG A 56 0.83 -14.83 -4.81
C ARG A 56 0.25 -15.29 -6.14
N ARG A 57 -1.07 -15.15 -6.35
CA ARG A 57 -1.72 -15.50 -7.62
C ARG A 57 -1.25 -14.59 -8.76
N GLU A 58 -1.06 -13.30 -8.51
CA GLU A 58 -0.53 -12.35 -9.50
C GLU A 58 0.93 -12.65 -9.86
N LEU A 59 1.75 -13.02 -8.88
CA LEU A 59 3.11 -13.51 -9.14
C LEU A 59 3.08 -14.75 -10.05
N GLU A 60 2.22 -15.73 -9.77
CA GLU A 60 2.09 -16.90 -10.63
C GLU A 60 1.51 -16.58 -12.01
N ALA A 61 0.68 -15.55 -12.13
CA ALA A 61 0.21 -15.06 -13.42
C ALA A 61 1.37 -14.52 -14.27
N LEU A 62 2.32 -13.80 -13.66
CA LEU A 62 3.53 -13.31 -14.36
C LEU A 62 4.31 -14.45 -15.02
N LYS A 63 4.32 -15.65 -14.45
CA LYS A 63 4.99 -16.82 -15.06
C LYS A 63 4.50 -17.11 -16.48
N ARG A 64 3.22 -16.85 -16.75
CA ARG A 64 2.59 -17.04 -18.08
C ARG A 64 2.68 -15.78 -18.94
N ILE A 65 2.75 -14.60 -18.32
CA ILE A 65 2.73 -13.30 -19.02
C ILE A 65 4.14 -12.85 -19.43
N ASP A 66 5.12 -12.87 -18.53
CA ASP A 66 6.52 -12.52 -18.78
C ASP A 66 7.42 -13.26 -17.77
N ILE A 67 8.04 -14.34 -18.24
CA ILE A 67 8.88 -15.21 -17.40
C ILE A 67 10.10 -14.49 -16.81
N ARG A 68 10.61 -13.45 -17.47
CA ARG A 68 11.76 -12.68 -16.97
C ARG A 68 11.35 -11.84 -15.77
N ILE A 69 10.21 -11.15 -15.87
CA ILE A 69 9.68 -10.36 -14.75
C ILE A 69 9.23 -11.25 -13.60
N TYR A 70 8.63 -12.41 -13.90
CA TYR A 70 8.35 -13.44 -12.89
C TYR A 70 9.60 -13.80 -12.10
N ASN A 71 10.70 -14.18 -12.77
CA ASN A 71 11.93 -14.58 -12.09
C ASN A 71 12.48 -13.45 -11.20
N GLN A 72 12.45 -12.21 -11.67
CA GLN A 72 12.85 -11.05 -10.89
C GLN A 72 12.00 -10.88 -9.62
N ARG A 73 10.67 -10.93 -9.75
CA ARG A 73 9.75 -10.77 -8.60
C ARG A 73 9.76 -11.97 -7.67
N LYS A 74 9.98 -13.18 -8.18
CA LYS A 74 10.10 -14.40 -7.36
C LYS A 74 11.29 -14.32 -6.41
N VAL A 75 12.44 -13.82 -6.89
CA VAL A 75 13.61 -13.59 -6.03
C VAL A 75 13.33 -12.55 -4.95
N GLU A 76 12.65 -11.44 -5.29
CA GLU A 76 12.24 -10.44 -4.29
C GLU A 76 11.26 -11.02 -3.26
N PHE A 77 10.28 -11.79 -3.74
CA PHE A 77 9.29 -12.48 -2.92
C PHE A 77 9.93 -13.43 -1.92
N ASP A 78 10.79 -14.33 -2.40
CA ASP A 78 11.46 -15.31 -1.55
C ASP A 78 12.35 -14.62 -0.52
N ARG A 79 13.01 -13.53 -0.89
CA ARG A 79 13.84 -12.75 0.04
C ARG A 79 13.02 -12.10 1.15
N VAL A 80 11.86 -11.53 0.83
CA VAL A 80 10.96 -10.94 1.84
C VAL A 80 10.43 -12.01 2.79
N MET A 81 9.97 -13.15 2.25
CA MET A 81 9.43 -14.26 3.05
C MET A 81 10.50 -14.90 3.94
N GLN A 82 11.71 -15.13 3.41
CA GLN A 82 12.82 -15.67 4.20
C GLN A 82 13.21 -14.71 5.33
N GLY A 83 13.27 -13.40 5.06
CA GLY A 83 13.55 -12.42 6.10
C GLY A 83 12.50 -12.41 7.21
N ALA A 84 11.22 -12.49 6.83
CA ALA A 84 10.10 -12.54 7.77
C ALA A 84 10.13 -13.83 8.62
N ASP A 85 10.48 -14.98 8.02
CA ASP A 85 10.65 -16.25 8.72
C ASP A 85 11.77 -16.19 9.77
N ILE A 86 12.96 -15.71 9.38
CA ILE A 86 14.08 -15.50 10.30
C ILE A 86 13.68 -14.58 11.46
N TYR A 87 13.04 -13.45 11.13
CA TYR A 87 12.60 -12.51 12.14
C TYR A 87 11.56 -13.12 13.08
N SER A 88 10.60 -13.89 12.56
CA SER A 88 9.59 -14.57 13.38
C SER A 88 10.22 -15.51 14.41
N GLY A 89 11.33 -16.17 14.06
CA GLY A 89 12.06 -17.08 14.95
C GLY A 89 12.80 -16.39 16.09
N VAL A 90 13.12 -15.10 15.97
CA VAL A 90 13.85 -14.32 17.00
C VAL A 90 13.03 -13.19 17.60
N ARG A 91 11.78 -12.99 17.14
CA ARG A 91 10.94 -11.85 17.50
C ARG A 91 10.71 -11.75 19.00
N SER A 92 10.56 -12.88 19.70
CA SER A 92 10.39 -12.93 21.16
C SER A 92 11.62 -12.50 21.95
N ASP A 93 12.80 -12.60 21.32
CA ASP A 93 14.09 -12.47 22.00
C ASP A 93 14.63 -11.04 21.92
N VAL A 94 13.99 -10.18 21.10
CA VAL A 94 14.35 -8.78 20.92
C VAL A 94 13.45 -7.85 21.72
N ARG A 95 13.96 -6.65 22.02
CA ARG A 95 13.24 -5.61 22.77
C ARG A 95 11.99 -5.17 22.02
N ALA A 96 10.94 -4.78 22.75
CA ALA A 96 9.66 -4.33 22.18
C ALA A 96 9.82 -3.23 21.12
N SER A 97 10.68 -2.24 21.35
CA SER A 97 10.94 -1.18 20.36
C SER A 97 11.53 -1.70 19.04
N THR A 98 12.34 -2.76 19.10
CA THR A 98 12.84 -3.44 17.90
C THR A 98 11.73 -4.23 17.22
N GLN A 99 10.86 -4.90 18.00
CA GLN A 99 9.71 -5.62 17.45
C GLN A 99 8.80 -4.67 16.66
N ASP A 100 8.41 -3.55 17.27
CA ASP A 100 7.50 -2.58 16.65
C ASP A 100 8.08 -2.00 15.35
N ALA A 101 9.37 -1.68 15.34
CA ALA A 101 10.06 -1.15 14.17
C ALA A 101 10.15 -2.19 13.04
N VAL A 102 10.51 -3.43 13.37
CA VAL A 102 10.71 -4.50 12.38
C VAL A 102 9.37 -5.03 11.87
N ASP A 103 8.34 -5.11 12.72
CA ASP A 103 6.96 -5.43 12.33
C ASP A 103 6.44 -4.41 11.30
N ALA A 104 6.63 -3.11 11.56
CA ALA A 104 6.24 -2.05 10.64
C ALA A 104 7.03 -2.12 9.31
N TYR A 105 8.33 -2.40 9.39
CA TYR A 105 9.19 -2.57 8.22
C TYR A 105 8.73 -3.74 7.34
N TYR A 106 8.45 -4.91 7.91
CA TYR A 106 8.00 -6.07 7.13
C TYR A 106 6.62 -5.87 6.53
N ARG A 107 5.68 -5.24 7.26
CA ARG A 107 4.36 -4.89 6.70
C ARG A 107 4.51 -4.01 5.45
N TYR A 108 5.32 -2.95 5.54
CA TYR A 108 5.61 -2.10 4.39
C TYR A 108 6.27 -2.85 3.23
N ARG A 109 7.29 -3.69 3.51
CA ARG A 109 8.02 -4.44 2.48
C ARG A 109 7.10 -5.38 1.71
N VAL A 110 6.21 -6.06 2.42
CA VAL A 110 5.19 -6.94 1.84
C VAL A 110 4.23 -6.14 0.96
N ASP A 111 3.65 -5.06 1.50
CA ASP A 111 2.70 -4.21 0.77
C ASP A 111 3.30 -3.65 -0.52
N LYS A 112 4.54 -3.11 -0.44
CA LYS A 112 5.25 -2.58 -1.60
C LYS A 112 5.51 -3.66 -2.64
N MET A 113 6.05 -4.81 -2.23
CA MET A 113 6.35 -5.91 -3.16
C MET A 113 5.10 -6.39 -3.88
N CYS A 114 3.97 -6.52 -3.17
CA CYS A 114 2.72 -6.92 -3.79
C CYS A 114 2.19 -5.85 -4.75
N ALA A 115 2.28 -4.57 -4.41
CA ALA A 115 1.92 -3.49 -5.32
C ALA A 115 2.81 -3.47 -6.59
N ASP A 116 4.11 -3.72 -6.44
CA ASP A 116 5.05 -3.81 -7.56
C ASP A 116 4.70 -5.00 -8.49
N ILE A 117 4.29 -6.15 -7.93
CA ILE A 117 3.81 -7.31 -8.69
C ILE A 117 2.50 -6.98 -9.44
N SER A 118 1.52 -6.37 -8.77
CA SER A 118 0.25 -5.98 -9.39
C SER A 118 0.47 -5.01 -10.55
N LYS A 119 1.39 -4.05 -10.37
CA LYS A 119 1.80 -3.11 -11.41
C LYS A 119 2.39 -3.85 -12.61
N ASP A 120 3.33 -4.76 -12.40
CA ASP A 120 3.98 -5.49 -13.49
C ASP A 120 2.98 -6.37 -14.26
N VAL A 121 1.98 -6.97 -13.57
CA VAL A 121 0.90 -7.70 -14.22
C VAL A 121 0.11 -6.76 -15.15
N LEU A 122 -0.31 -5.60 -14.63
CA LEU A 122 -1.08 -4.62 -15.41
C LEU A 122 -0.29 -4.10 -16.62
N ASP A 123 0.96 -3.71 -16.42
CA ASP A 123 1.83 -3.17 -17.47
C ASP A 123 2.00 -4.21 -18.59
N ARG A 124 2.29 -5.47 -18.25
CA ARG A 124 2.52 -6.51 -19.25
C ARG A 124 1.27 -6.97 -19.98
N LEU A 125 0.11 -6.97 -19.31
CA LEU A 125 -1.17 -7.23 -19.99
C LEU A 125 -1.54 -6.07 -20.93
N SER A 126 -1.25 -4.83 -20.53
CA SER A 126 -1.54 -3.64 -21.34
C SER A 126 -0.63 -3.52 -22.56
N ASP A 127 0.66 -3.86 -22.42
CA ASP A 127 1.61 -3.89 -23.53
C ASP A 127 1.22 -4.91 -24.61
N ARG A 128 0.62 -6.05 -24.20
CA ARG A 128 0.16 -7.11 -25.12
C ARG A 128 -1.16 -6.80 -25.81
N ALA A 129 -1.91 -5.82 -25.32
CA ALA A 129 -3.19 -5.40 -25.91
C ALA A 129 -3.01 -4.35 -27.04
N ARG A 130 -1.79 -3.88 -27.28
CA ARG A 130 -1.40 -3.03 -28.40
C ARG A 130 -0.78 -3.86 -29.52
#